data_AF-A0A9P0CUP2-F1
#
_entry.id   AF-A0A9P0CUP2-F1
#
_cell.length_a   1.000
_cell.length_b   1.000
_cell.length_c   1.000
_cell.angle_alpha   90.00
_cell.angle_beta   90.00
_cell.angle_gamma   90.00
#
_symmetry.space_group_name_H-M   'P 1'
#
loop_
_entity.id
_entity.type
_entity.pdbx_description
1 polymer ?
#
loop_
_entity_poly.entity_id
_entity_poly.type
_entity_poly.pdbx_seq_one_letter_code
_entity_poly.pdbx_strand_id
1 'polypeptide(L)'
;MSIVIDCQWSEPLTNTPTDIEAADRLRQFECGLYFHPIYVGDWPQVVKERIAQRSQSQGLPKSRLPSFSQEEIAFIKGTQDYLGLNHYFTCLVSNIEAGEIGFSNYEYDIGVIRSLSPNWRLESNSWAMVPYGVRRTLDWINTQYNKPDILITEMGMADDGTSINDDERIKFFTDYTCNILDAMYTDGVTVLGMAVWSLMDNFEWASGYTAHFGLYHIDFYSDPTLKREPKKSVGFFRQLIKTRTLPCNSTSEPIRWIHKQKSKKHNSKHNSKHQNSKHHNSKHHNSKHHNSEHHSAEHQNSKHHNAEHQNSKHHNSEHHNSEHHNSEHHNSEHHNSEHHNSEHHNLEHHNSDHHR
;
A
#
# COMPACT_ATOMS: atom_id res chain seq x y z
N MET A 1 -12.80 1.01 4.22
CA MET A 1 -12.07 -0.22 4.58
C MET A 1 -10.95 -0.42 3.58
N SER A 2 -9.74 -0.73 4.05
CA SER A 2 -8.55 -0.88 3.21
C SER A 2 -7.57 -1.84 3.89
N ILE A 3 -6.48 -2.16 3.19
CA ILE A 3 -5.32 -2.89 3.68
C ILE A 3 -4.07 -2.03 3.49
N VAL A 4 -3.12 -2.18 4.42
CA VAL A 4 -1.80 -1.55 4.36
C VAL A 4 -0.77 -2.60 4.02
N ILE A 5 0.05 -2.33 2.99
CA ILE A 5 1.14 -3.22 2.59
C ILE A 5 2.46 -2.43 2.62
N ASP A 6 3.48 -3.08 3.16
CA ASP A 6 4.86 -2.62 3.01
C ASP A 6 5.34 -2.85 1.57
N CYS A 7 5.65 -1.75 0.87
CA CYS A 7 6.08 -1.79 -0.51
C CYS A 7 7.22 -0.82 -0.76
N GLN A 8 8.40 -1.39 -1.00
CA GLN A 8 9.64 -0.66 -1.21
C GLN A 8 9.99 -0.58 -2.69
N TRP A 9 10.81 0.41 -3.05
CA TRP A 9 11.27 0.50 -4.43
C TRP A 9 12.45 -0.45 -4.66
N SER A 10 12.33 -1.30 -5.67
CA SER A 10 13.43 -2.11 -6.20
C SER A 10 14.01 -1.43 -7.45
N GLU A 11 15.18 -0.83 -7.31
CA GLU A 11 15.91 -0.26 -8.45
C GLU A 11 16.70 -1.37 -9.14
N PRO A 12 16.63 -1.53 -10.47
CA PRO A 12 17.47 -2.50 -11.17
C PRO A 12 18.95 -2.10 -11.04
N LEU A 13 19.83 -3.06 -10.72
CA LEU A 13 21.26 -2.83 -10.55
C LEU A 13 21.90 -2.30 -11.84
N THR A 14 21.45 -2.81 -12.98
CA THR A 14 21.86 -2.38 -14.31
C THR A 14 20.65 -2.12 -15.20
N ASN A 15 20.83 -1.37 -16.29
CA ASN A 15 19.77 -1.15 -17.30
C ASN A 15 19.59 -2.34 -18.25
N THR A 16 20.01 -3.54 -17.86
CA THR A 16 19.79 -4.75 -18.65
C THR A 16 18.34 -5.21 -18.51
N PRO A 17 17.73 -5.78 -19.56
CA PRO A 17 16.36 -6.32 -19.46
C PRO A 17 16.19 -7.31 -18.30
N THR A 18 17.21 -8.14 -18.04
CA THR A 18 17.21 -9.13 -16.97
C THR A 18 17.10 -8.51 -15.57
N ASP A 19 17.83 -7.43 -15.30
CA ASP A 19 17.75 -6.75 -14.00
C ASP A 19 16.46 -5.92 -13.86
N ILE A 20 15.97 -5.35 -14.97
CA ILE A 20 14.69 -4.63 -14.99
C ILE A 20 13.53 -5.59 -14.66
N GLU A 21 13.51 -6.77 -15.30
CA GLU A 21 12.52 -7.83 -15.03
C GLU A 21 12.67 -8.38 -13.61
N ALA A 22 13.89 -8.55 -13.11
CA ALA A 22 14.15 -8.97 -11.73
C ALA A 22 13.63 -7.95 -10.71
N ALA A 23 13.85 -6.66 -10.95
CA ALA A 23 13.33 -5.60 -10.09
C ALA A 23 11.79 -5.61 -10.05
N ASP A 24 11.13 -5.75 -11.20
CA ASP A 24 9.67 -5.88 -11.24
C ASP A 24 9.16 -7.14 -10.55
N ARG A 25 9.81 -8.27 -10.82
CA ARG A 25 9.50 -9.54 -10.15
C ARG A 25 9.56 -9.39 -8.64
N LEU A 26 10.57 -8.71 -8.10
CA LEU A 26 10.63 -8.46 -6.66
C LEU A 26 9.40 -7.66 -6.16
N ARG A 27 9.00 -6.58 -6.85
CA ARG A 27 7.79 -5.82 -6.47
C ARG A 27 6.53 -6.66 -6.56
N GLN A 28 6.43 -7.56 -7.53
CA GLN A 28 5.29 -8.45 -7.66
C GLN A 28 5.24 -9.48 -6.52
N PHE A 29 6.39 -9.97 -6.04
CA PHE A 29 6.45 -10.88 -4.90
C PHE A 29 6.21 -10.17 -3.56
N GLU A 30 6.64 -8.92 -3.39
CA GLU A 30 6.46 -8.19 -2.13
C GLU A 30 5.13 -7.43 -2.07
N CYS A 31 4.87 -6.58 -3.05
CA CYS A 31 3.67 -5.73 -3.08
C CYS A 31 2.53 -6.41 -3.85
N GLY A 32 2.85 -6.95 -5.03
CA GLY A 32 1.87 -7.54 -5.95
C GLY A 32 1.16 -8.74 -5.35
N LEU A 33 1.84 -9.54 -4.52
CA LEU A 33 1.26 -10.71 -3.88
C LEU A 33 0.00 -10.36 -3.07
N TYR A 34 -0.05 -9.15 -2.50
CA TYR A 34 -1.19 -8.70 -1.71
C TYR A 34 -2.11 -7.74 -2.48
N PHE A 35 -1.58 -6.81 -3.26
CA PHE A 35 -2.40 -5.86 -4.00
C PHE A 35 -3.08 -6.47 -5.22
N HIS A 36 -2.42 -7.38 -5.95
CA HIS A 36 -2.94 -7.89 -7.20
C HIS A 36 -4.28 -8.64 -7.04
N PRO A 37 -4.49 -9.52 -6.02
CA PRO A 37 -5.79 -10.13 -5.79
C PRO A 37 -6.93 -9.13 -5.55
N ILE A 38 -6.62 -7.99 -4.91
CA ILE A 38 -7.60 -6.97 -4.54
C ILE A 38 -7.92 -6.06 -5.74
N TYR A 39 -6.92 -5.64 -6.52
CA TYR A 39 -7.11 -4.64 -7.58
C TYR A 39 -7.35 -5.25 -8.96
N VAL A 40 -6.62 -6.31 -9.29
CA VAL A 40 -6.69 -6.97 -10.61
C VAL A 40 -7.50 -8.25 -10.54
N GLY A 41 -7.42 -8.96 -9.42
CA GLY A 41 -7.90 -10.33 -9.22
C GLY A 41 -6.77 -11.34 -9.42
N ASP A 42 -6.83 -12.44 -8.66
CA ASP A 42 -5.83 -13.52 -8.66
C ASP A 42 -4.41 -13.05 -8.29
N TRP A 43 -3.47 -13.99 -8.17
CA TRP A 43 -2.05 -13.70 -7.97
C TRP A 43 -1.41 -13.06 -9.21
N PRO A 44 -0.32 -12.29 -9.06
CA PRO A 44 0.47 -11.83 -10.21
C PRO A 44 0.95 -13.01 -11.06
N GLN A 45 0.87 -12.86 -12.38
CA GLN A 45 1.20 -13.96 -13.31
C GLN A 45 2.64 -14.47 -13.14
N VAL A 46 3.61 -13.57 -12.98
CA VAL A 46 5.03 -13.92 -12.76
C VAL A 46 5.23 -14.75 -11.48
N VAL A 47 4.45 -14.50 -10.43
CA VAL A 47 4.52 -15.25 -9.17
C VAL A 47 3.99 -16.67 -9.38
N LYS A 48 2.83 -16.80 -10.05
CA LYS A 48 2.22 -18.12 -10.36
C LYS A 48 3.15 -18.98 -11.19
N GLU A 49 3.64 -18.45 -12.30
CA GLU A 49 4.50 -19.18 -13.24
C GLU A 49 5.78 -19.65 -12.58
N ARG A 50 6.43 -18.75 -11.84
CA ARG A 50 7.72 -19.05 -11.22
C ARG A 50 7.63 -20.06 -10.10
N ILE A 51 6.63 -19.94 -9.22
CA ILE A 51 6.41 -20.93 -8.16
C ILE A 51 6.00 -22.28 -8.77
N ALA A 52 5.11 -22.29 -9.78
CA ALA A 52 4.72 -23.52 -10.45
C ALA A 52 5.91 -24.23 -11.11
N GLN A 53 6.76 -23.49 -11.84
CA GLN A 53 7.98 -24.02 -12.46
C GLN A 53 8.92 -24.60 -11.40
N ARG A 54 9.14 -23.90 -10.29
CA ARG A 54 10.02 -24.39 -9.22
C ARG A 54 9.44 -25.60 -8.49
N SER A 55 8.13 -25.61 -8.23
CA SER A 55 7.46 -26.80 -7.68
C SER A 55 7.60 -28.01 -8.59
N GLN A 56 7.46 -27.82 -9.91
CA GLN A 56 7.67 -28.88 -10.89
C GLN A 56 9.13 -29.37 -10.89
N SER A 57 10.11 -28.46 -10.89
CA SER A 57 11.53 -28.81 -10.81
C SER A 57 11.87 -29.59 -9.53
N GLN A 58 11.19 -29.29 -8.42
CA GLN A 58 11.31 -30.03 -7.15
C GLN A 58 10.60 -31.40 -7.15
N GLY A 59 9.95 -31.79 -8.25
CA GLY A 59 9.19 -33.04 -8.35
C GLY A 59 7.88 -33.03 -7.57
N LEU A 60 7.36 -31.86 -7.19
CA LEU A 60 6.09 -31.76 -6.48
C LEU A 60 4.93 -32.00 -7.46
N PRO A 61 3.86 -32.69 -7.02
CA PRO A 61 2.72 -33.01 -7.88
C PRO A 61 1.83 -31.80 -8.20
N LYS A 62 2.00 -30.68 -7.48
CA LYS A 62 1.25 -29.44 -7.64
C LYS A 62 2.09 -28.22 -7.25
N SER A 63 1.70 -27.05 -7.72
CA SER A 63 2.28 -25.78 -7.27
C SER A 63 2.17 -25.62 -5.76
N ARG A 64 3.22 -25.06 -5.14
CA ARG A 64 3.22 -24.65 -3.73
C ARG A 64 2.35 -23.41 -3.49
N LEU A 65 2.12 -22.59 -4.51
CA LEU A 65 1.18 -21.48 -4.47
C LEU A 65 -0.24 -22.00 -4.75
N PRO A 66 -1.17 -21.93 -3.79
CA PRO A 66 -2.56 -22.31 -4.02
C PRO A 66 -3.19 -21.43 -5.11
N SER A 67 -3.98 -22.01 -6.00
CA SER A 67 -4.78 -21.26 -6.96
C SER A 67 -6.07 -20.77 -6.33
N PHE A 68 -6.52 -19.57 -6.67
CA PHE A 68 -7.88 -19.15 -6.36
C PHE A 68 -8.90 -19.77 -7.31
N SER A 69 -10.09 -20.09 -6.81
CA SER A 69 -11.26 -20.33 -7.65
C SER A 69 -11.79 -19.02 -8.24
N GLN A 70 -12.68 -19.10 -9.23
CA GLN A 70 -13.29 -17.89 -9.77
C GLN A 70 -14.18 -17.18 -8.74
N GLU A 71 -14.84 -17.94 -7.87
CA GLU A 71 -15.65 -17.40 -6.78
C GLU A 71 -14.76 -16.64 -5.78
N GLU A 72 -13.58 -17.17 -5.45
CA GLU A 72 -12.61 -16.50 -4.56
C GLU A 72 -12.04 -15.23 -5.19
N ILE A 73 -11.68 -15.26 -6.48
CA ILE A 73 -11.23 -14.07 -7.21
C ILE A 73 -12.30 -12.99 -7.20
N ALA A 74 -13.55 -13.35 -7.51
CA ALA A 74 -14.68 -12.42 -7.51
C ALA A 74 -15.00 -11.88 -6.11
N PHE A 75 -14.77 -12.68 -5.06
CA PHE A 75 -14.99 -12.28 -3.67
C PHE A 75 -13.95 -11.28 -3.18
N ILE A 76 -12.67 -11.45 -3.55
CA ILE A 76 -11.56 -10.62 -3.06
C ILE A 76 -11.41 -9.33 -3.86
N LYS A 77 -11.62 -9.38 -5.18
CA LYS A 77 -11.40 -8.23 -6.06
C LYS A 77 -12.36 -7.08 -5.72
N GLY A 78 -11.82 -5.89 -5.53
CA GLY A 78 -12.59 -4.67 -5.26
C GLY A 78 -13.03 -4.49 -3.81
N THR A 79 -12.38 -5.17 -2.85
CA THR A 79 -12.72 -5.13 -1.41
C THR A 79 -12.10 -3.96 -0.64
N GLN A 80 -11.79 -2.86 -1.32
CA GLN A 80 -11.03 -1.73 -0.78
C GLN A 80 -11.65 -0.37 -1.17
N ASP A 81 -11.43 0.64 -0.33
CA ASP A 81 -11.80 2.02 -0.64
C ASP A 81 -10.60 2.86 -1.12
N TYR A 82 -9.39 2.51 -0.68
CA TYR A 82 -8.13 3.16 -1.04
C TYR A 82 -6.97 2.16 -0.86
N LEU A 83 -5.76 2.52 -1.30
CA LEU A 83 -4.53 1.74 -1.12
C LEU A 83 -3.73 2.26 0.08
N GLY A 84 -3.51 1.44 1.10
CA GLY A 84 -2.59 1.75 2.19
C GLY A 84 -1.15 1.33 1.86
N LEU A 85 -0.21 2.26 1.97
CA LEU A 85 1.19 2.06 1.62
C LEU A 85 2.11 2.39 2.79
N ASN A 86 2.92 1.43 3.22
CA ASN A 86 4.10 1.69 4.02
C ASN A 86 5.32 1.75 3.09
N HIS A 87 6.13 2.80 3.18
CA HIS A 87 7.30 2.99 2.32
C HIS A 87 8.44 3.67 3.09
N TYR A 88 9.66 3.16 2.94
CA TYR A 88 10.81 3.55 3.77
C TYR A 88 12.09 3.73 2.95
N PHE A 89 12.43 2.75 2.12
CA PHE A 89 13.76 2.62 1.51
C PHE A 89 13.73 2.13 0.06
N THR A 90 14.91 2.08 -0.54
CA THR A 90 15.15 1.50 -1.85
C THR A 90 16.31 0.51 -1.78
N CYS A 91 16.23 -0.58 -2.53
CA CYS A 91 17.36 -1.47 -2.76
C CYS A 91 17.72 -1.56 -4.25
N LEU A 92 18.96 -1.94 -4.56
CA LEU A 92 19.34 -2.40 -5.89
C LEU A 92 19.00 -3.88 -6.03
N VAL A 93 18.60 -4.29 -7.23
CA VAL A 93 18.18 -5.67 -7.51
C VAL A 93 18.85 -6.16 -8.78
N SER A 94 19.44 -7.35 -8.70
CA SER A 94 19.94 -8.06 -9.88
C SER A 94 19.35 -9.45 -9.98
N ASN A 95 19.21 -9.93 -11.21
CA ASN A 95 18.78 -11.30 -11.47
C ASN A 95 19.86 -12.29 -11.03
N ILE A 96 19.45 -13.36 -10.37
CA ILE A 96 20.32 -14.52 -10.14
C ILE A 96 19.82 -15.74 -10.90
N GLU A 97 20.74 -16.63 -11.26
CA GLU A 97 20.38 -17.95 -11.76
C GLU A 97 19.58 -18.71 -10.69
N ALA A 98 18.70 -19.60 -11.15
CA ALA A 98 17.86 -20.37 -10.24
C ALA A 98 18.73 -21.22 -9.31
N GLY A 99 18.70 -20.91 -8.00
CA GLY A 99 19.42 -21.66 -6.98
C GLY A 99 18.99 -23.14 -6.90
N GLU A 100 19.80 -23.94 -6.19
CA GLU A 100 19.67 -25.40 -6.12
C GLU A 100 18.23 -25.89 -5.95
N ILE A 101 17.88 -26.90 -6.74
CA ILE A 101 16.60 -27.57 -6.71
C ILE A 101 16.70 -28.67 -5.65
N GLY A 102 16.30 -28.36 -4.41
CA GLY A 102 16.35 -29.33 -3.30
C GLY A 102 15.39 -29.05 -2.15
N PHE A 103 15.07 -27.78 -1.90
CA PHE A 103 14.12 -27.39 -0.87
C PHE A 103 13.34 -26.13 -1.26
N SER A 104 12.18 -25.94 -0.62
CA SER A 104 11.33 -24.77 -0.83
C SER A 104 11.96 -23.55 -0.16
N ASN A 105 12.17 -22.47 -0.92
CA ASN A 105 12.77 -21.24 -0.42
C ASN A 105 12.17 -20.04 -1.17
N TYR A 106 11.66 -19.07 -0.40
CA TYR A 106 11.00 -17.88 -0.94
C TYR A 106 11.95 -17.00 -1.76
N GLU A 107 13.17 -16.77 -1.29
CA GLU A 107 14.18 -15.99 -2.01
C GLU A 107 14.57 -16.63 -3.35
N TYR A 108 14.63 -17.96 -3.42
CA TYR A 108 14.86 -18.64 -4.69
C TYR A 108 13.63 -18.62 -5.61
N ASP A 109 12.43 -18.60 -5.04
CA ASP A 109 11.19 -18.38 -5.78
C ASP A 109 11.12 -16.96 -6.35
N ILE A 110 11.68 -15.94 -5.69
CA ILE A 110 11.86 -14.61 -6.29
C ILE A 110 13.02 -14.65 -7.29
N GLY A 111 14.15 -15.27 -6.96
CA GLY A 111 15.35 -15.37 -7.78
C GLY A 111 15.98 -14.03 -8.08
N VAL A 112 16.24 -13.25 -7.04
CA VAL A 112 16.98 -12.00 -7.14
C VAL A 112 17.99 -11.92 -6.02
N ILE A 113 19.01 -11.07 -6.20
CA ILE A 113 19.86 -10.62 -5.12
C ILE A 113 19.64 -9.12 -4.91
N ARG A 114 19.54 -8.72 -3.64
CA ARG A 114 19.46 -7.32 -3.25
C ARG A 114 20.83 -6.80 -2.87
N SER A 115 21.10 -5.56 -3.21
CA SER A 115 22.32 -4.86 -2.79
C SER A 115 22.03 -3.39 -2.54
N LEU A 116 23.04 -2.67 -2.07
CA LEU A 116 22.98 -1.23 -1.83
C LEU A 116 24.01 -0.54 -2.72
N SER A 117 23.68 0.63 -3.24
CA SER A 117 24.68 1.46 -3.91
C SER A 117 25.67 1.98 -2.86
N PRO A 118 26.99 1.94 -3.11
CA PRO A 118 27.97 2.55 -2.21
C PRO A 118 27.80 4.09 -2.12
N ASN A 119 27.06 4.69 -3.05
CA ASN A 119 26.79 6.13 -3.09
C ASN A 119 25.49 6.52 -2.37
N TRP A 120 24.70 5.56 -1.90
CA TRP A 120 23.48 5.86 -1.16
C TRP A 120 23.78 6.09 0.31
N ARG A 121 23.13 7.11 0.85
CA ARG A 121 23.17 7.36 2.28
C ARG A 121 22.27 6.38 2.99
N LEU A 122 22.79 5.76 4.05
CA LEU A 122 22.04 4.83 4.88
C LEU A 122 21.67 5.52 6.19
N GLU A 123 20.51 5.18 6.74
CA GLU A 123 20.13 5.55 8.10
C GLU A 123 20.65 4.55 9.15
N SER A 124 20.39 4.77 10.43
CA SER A 124 20.98 3.99 11.53
C SER A 124 20.61 2.52 11.51
N ASN A 125 19.47 2.14 10.92
CA ASN A 125 19.05 0.75 10.71
C ASN A 125 19.53 0.18 9.35
N SER A 126 20.50 0.84 8.70
CA SER A 126 21.12 0.47 7.43
C SER A 126 20.19 0.49 6.20
N TRP A 127 19.04 1.16 6.28
CA TRP A 127 18.17 1.35 5.12
C TRP A 127 18.62 2.52 4.26
N ALA A 128 18.58 2.35 2.93
CA ALA A 128 18.99 3.41 2.02
C ALA A 128 17.89 4.46 1.85
N MET A 129 18.26 5.71 2.15
CA MET A 129 17.41 6.88 1.95
C MET A 129 17.54 7.37 0.51
N VAL A 130 16.58 6.98 -0.32
CA VAL A 130 16.56 7.25 -1.76
C VAL A 130 15.25 7.94 -2.12
N PRO A 131 15.18 9.28 -2.08
CA PRO A 131 13.91 10.00 -2.20
C PRO A 131 13.14 9.74 -3.50
N TYR A 132 13.82 9.50 -4.62
CA TYR A 132 13.11 9.19 -5.87
C TYR A 132 12.41 7.81 -5.83
N GLY A 133 12.76 6.94 -4.88
CA GLY A 133 12.15 5.62 -4.72
C GLY A 133 10.66 5.70 -4.40
N VAL A 134 10.24 6.65 -3.54
CA VAL A 134 8.80 6.81 -3.22
C VAL A 134 8.00 7.26 -4.45
N ARG A 135 8.55 8.18 -5.24
CA ARG A 135 7.92 8.63 -6.50
C ARG A 135 7.76 7.48 -7.48
N ARG A 136 8.83 6.71 -7.71
CA ARG A 136 8.77 5.54 -8.61
C ARG A 136 7.81 4.45 -8.12
N THR A 137 7.74 4.23 -6.81
CA THR A 137 6.77 3.29 -6.20
C THR A 137 5.34 3.75 -6.44
N LEU A 138 5.06 5.03 -6.18
CA LEU A 138 3.75 5.65 -6.43
C LEU A 138 3.35 5.54 -7.91
N ASP A 139 4.26 5.85 -8.83
CA ASP A 139 4.02 5.73 -10.28
C ASP A 139 3.77 4.29 -10.73
N TRP A 140 4.53 3.33 -10.17
CA TRP A 140 4.34 1.91 -10.44
C TRP A 140 2.97 1.45 -9.96
N ILE A 141 2.58 1.76 -8.72
CA ILE A 141 1.24 1.46 -8.17
C ILE A 141 0.14 2.08 -9.03
N ASN A 142 0.30 3.37 -9.40
CA ASN A 142 -0.65 4.12 -10.22
C ASN A 142 -0.88 3.43 -11.58
N THR A 143 0.19 2.88 -12.17
CA THR A 143 0.15 2.16 -13.44
C THR A 143 -0.45 0.76 -13.30
N GLN A 144 -0.02 -0.02 -12.30
CA GLN A 144 -0.44 -1.41 -12.11
C GLN A 144 -1.91 -1.55 -11.72
N TYR A 145 -2.43 -0.62 -10.92
CA TYR A 145 -3.73 -0.79 -10.24
C TYR A 145 -4.77 0.25 -10.65
N ASN A 146 -4.64 0.79 -11.87
CA ASN A 146 -5.60 1.72 -12.47
C ASN A 146 -5.86 2.96 -11.61
N LYS A 147 -4.77 3.61 -11.18
CA LYS A 147 -4.77 4.91 -10.48
C LYS A 147 -5.62 4.95 -9.21
N PRO A 148 -5.32 4.09 -8.21
CA PRO A 148 -6.05 4.12 -6.96
C PRO A 148 -5.75 5.40 -6.17
N ASP A 149 -6.65 5.74 -5.24
CA ASP A 149 -6.33 6.70 -4.19
C ASP A 149 -5.36 6.06 -3.19
N ILE A 150 -4.22 6.70 -2.91
CA ILE A 150 -3.15 6.15 -2.06
C ILE A 150 -3.04 6.92 -0.75
N LEU A 151 -3.05 6.23 0.38
CA LEU A 151 -2.68 6.77 1.68
C LEU A 151 -1.33 6.17 2.10
N ILE A 152 -0.31 7.01 2.24
CA ILE A 152 0.97 6.58 2.81
C ILE A 152 0.76 6.48 4.31
N THR A 153 0.62 5.25 4.82
CA THR A 153 0.27 4.98 6.22
C THR A 153 1.49 4.95 7.12
N GLU A 154 2.67 4.67 6.57
CA GLU A 154 3.92 4.82 7.27
C GLU A 154 5.03 5.29 6.33
N MET A 155 5.84 6.21 6.84
CA MET A 155 7.11 6.62 6.27
C MET A 155 7.99 7.20 7.38
N GLY A 156 9.25 6.78 7.44
CA GLY A 156 10.14 7.20 8.51
C GLY A 156 11.61 6.88 8.26
N MET A 157 12.46 7.37 9.14
CA MET A 157 13.87 6.99 9.22
C MET A 157 14.28 6.83 10.69
N ALA A 158 15.13 5.85 10.97
CA ALA A 158 15.68 5.69 12.31
C ALA A 158 16.87 6.66 12.49
N ASP A 159 17.04 7.12 13.73
CA ASP A 159 18.30 7.65 14.24
C ASP A 159 18.86 6.70 15.32
N ASP A 160 20.06 7.00 15.80
CA ASP A 160 20.74 6.21 16.84
C ASP A 160 20.32 6.57 18.27
N GLY A 161 19.31 7.44 18.45
CA GLY A 161 18.81 7.87 19.75
C GLY A 161 19.72 8.79 20.55
N THR A 162 20.90 9.16 20.02
CA THR A 162 21.91 9.91 20.80
C THR A 162 21.62 11.41 20.91
N SER A 163 20.70 11.93 20.09
CA SER A 163 20.44 13.36 19.98
C SER A 163 18.99 13.66 19.61
N ILE A 164 18.40 14.65 20.30
CA ILE A 164 17.10 15.23 19.91
C ILE A 164 17.21 16.21 18.72
N ASN A 165 18.43 16.54 18.29
CA ASN A 165 18.69 17.35 17.09
C ASN A 165 18.80 16.44 15.87
N ASP A 166 17.66 16.15 15.26
CA ASP A 166 17.48 15.18 14.17
C ASP A 166 17.35 15.85 12.79
N ASP A 167 18.36 16.64 12.40
CA ASP A 167 18.36 17.35 11.11
C ASP A 167 18.30 16.42 9.89
N GLU A 168 18.83 15.20 10.03
CA GLU A 168 18.74 14.18 8.99
C GLU A 168 17.30 13.70 8.77
N ARG A 169 16.52 13.52 9.85
CA ARG A 169 15.08 13.23 9.78
C ARG A 169 14.32 14.33 9.07
N ILE A 170 14.63 15.58 9.37
CA ILE A 170 14.04 16.74 8.67
C ILE A 170 14.36 16.69 7.18
N LYS A 171 15.62 16.40 6.82
CA LYS A 171 16.04 16.28 5.42
C LYS A 171 15.34 15.13 4.70
N PHE A 172 15.27 13.95 5.31
CA PHE A 172 14.56 12.78 4.77
C PHE A 172 13.10 13.12 4.44
N PHE A 173 12.36 13.66 5.41
CA PHE A 173 10.96 14.01 5.19
C PHE A 173 10.79 15.14 4.18
N THR A 174 11.72 16.10 4.13
CA THR A 174 11.70 17.14 3.11
C THR A 174 11.86 16.53 1.71
N ASP A 175 12.91 15.74 1.48
CA ASP A 175 13.20 15.19 0.16
C ASP A 175 12.13 14.20 -0.31
N TYR A 176 11.64 13.31 0.57
CA TYR A 176 10.58 12.35 0.24
C TYR A 176 9.24 13.04 0.00
N THR A 177 8.88 14.04 0.81
CA THR A 177 7.63 14.80 0.58
C THR A 177 7.70 15.57 -0.74
N CYS A 178 8.85 16.13 -1.13
CA CYS A 178 9.00 16.74 -2.45
C CYS A 178 8.77 15.73 -3.59
N ASN A 179 9.27 14.50 -3.46
CA ASN A 179 9.05 13.44 -4.45
C ASN A 179 7.58 12.97 -4.50
N ILE A 180 6.89 12.94 -3.35
CA ILE A 180 5.44 12.68 -3.30
C ILE A 180 4.67 13.80 -4.00
N LEU A 181 5.03 15.06 -3.77
CA LEU A 181 4.41 16.21 -4.43
C LEU A 181 4.63 16.18 -5.94
N ASP A 182 5.83 15.80 -6.39
CA ASP A 182 6.11 15.60 -7.82
C ASP A 182 5.23 14.49 -8.41
N ALA A 183 5.09 13.34 -7.73
CA ALA A 183 4.19 12.27 -8.15
C ALA A 183 2.74 12.77 -8.31
N MET A 184 2.28 13.59 -7.36
CA MET A 184 0.93 14.15 -7.37
C MET A 184 0.71 15.15 -8.51
N TYR A 185 1.60 16.14 -8.64
CA TYR A 185 1.37 17.30 -9.51
C TYR A 185 1.96 17.16 -10.90
N THR A 186 2.99 16.33 -11.07
CA THR A 186 3.66 16.10 -12.35
C THR A 186 3.18 14.80 -12.99
N ASP A 187 3.08 13.73 -12.21
CA ASP A 187 2.83 12.38 -12.75
C ASP A 187 1.34 11.96 -12.65
N GLY A 188 0.54 12.73 -11.91
CA GLY A 188 -0.91 12.54 -11.81
C GLY A 188 -1.32 11.37 -10.91
N VAL A 189 -0.54 11.08 -9.87
CA VAL A 189 -0.87 10.11 -8.82
C VAL A 189 -1.76 10.76 -7.75
N THR A 190 -2.82 10.07 -7.31
CA THR A 190 -3.66 10.58 -6.22
C THR A 190 -3.13 10.10 -4.86
N VAL A 191 -2.50 11.00 -4.10
CA VAL A 191 -2.09 10.74 -2.71
C VAL A 191 -2.99 11.51 -1.75
N LEU A 192 -3.69 10.79 -0.87
CA LEU A 192 -4.64 11.31 0.10
C LEU A 192 -3.97 11.95 1.32
N GLY A 193 -2.81 11.42 1.70
CA GLY A 193 -2.08 11.85 2.89
C GLY A 193 -0.86 10.98 3.17
N MET A 194 -0.13 11.39 4.20
CA MET A 194 1.05 10.70 4.70
C MET A 194 1.05 10.71 6.22
N ALA A 195 1.18 9.55 6.83
CA ALA A 195 1.39 9.38 8.26
C ALA A 195 2.86 9.06 8.53
N VAL A 196 3.43 9.78 9.49
CA VAL A 196 4.83 9.67 9.88
C VAL A 196 5.00 8.49 10.83
N TRP A 197 5.90 7.56 10.48
CA TRP A 197 6.42 6.59 11.42
C TRP A 197 7.65 7.18 12.12
N SER A 198 7.59 7.52 13.41
CA SER A 198 6.43 7.35 14.30
C SER A 198 6.20 8.58 15.17
N LEU A 199 5.05 8.61 15.85
CA LEU A 199 4.75 9.70 16.78
C LEU A 199 5.83 9.82 17.86
N MET A 200 6.32 8.71 18.40
CA MET A 200 7.32 8.66 19.47
C MET A 200 8.14 7.39 19.37
N ASP A 201 9.35 7.42 19.90
CA ASP A 201 10.21 6.24 19.98
C ASP A 201 9.43 5.10 20.65
N ASN A 202 9.64 3.88 20.16
CA ASN A 202 8.89 2.70 20.59
C ASN A 202 9.76 1.44 20.48
N PHE A 203 9.17 0.27 20.74
CA PHE A 203 9.85 -1.02 20.58
C PHE A 203 9.89 -1.42 19.09
N GLU A 204 11.05 -1.28 18.47
CA GLU A 204 11.29 -1.57 17.05
C GLU A 204 11.66 -3.05 16.84
N TRP A 205 10.72 -3.92 17.23
CA TRP A 205 10.75 -5.36 16.92
C TRP A 205 12.09 -6.04 17.27
N ALA A 206 12.78 -6.60 16.27
CA ALA A 206 14.06 -7.30 16.46
C ALA A 206 15.20 -6.36 16.89
N SER A 207 15.09 -5.05 16.61
CA SER A 207 16.05 -4.04 17.05
C SER A 207 15.78 -3.57 18.48
N GLY A 208 14.64 -3.95 19.08
CA GLY A 208 14.28 -3.52 20.43
C GLY A 208 14.22 -1.99 20.53
N TYR A 209 14.99 -1.38 21.42
CA TYR A 209 15.01 0.07 21.62
C TYR A 209 16.28 0.74 21.08
N THR A 210 16.97 0.14 20.11
CA THR A 210 18.22 0.70 19.54
C THR A 210 18.00 1.49 18.25
N ALA A 211 16.84 1.33 17.60
CA ALA A 211 16.45 2.08 16.41
C ALA A 211 15.30 3.02 16.74
N HIS A 212 15.52 4.32 16.56
CA HIS A 212 14.61 5.36 17.03
C HIS A 212 13.93 6.07 15.86
N PHE A 213 12.66 5.76 15.58
CA PHE A 213 11.87 6.38 14.51
C PHE A 213 11.05 7.60 14.96
N GLY A 214 10.91 7.83 16.26
CA GLY A 214 9.96 8.77 16.80
C GLY A 214 10.28 10.23 16.52
N LEU A 215 9.24 11.03 16.32
CA LEU A 215 9.33 12.49 16.43
C LEU A 215 9.59 12.94 17.88
N TYR A 216 9.17 12.14 18.86
CA TYR A 216 9.46 12.35 20.27
C TYR A 216 10.40 11.27 20.76
N HIS A 217 11.50 11.68 21.38
CA HIS A 217 12.43 10.80 22.07
C HIS A 217 11.83 10.27 23.38
N ILE A 218 12.15 9.02 23.72
CA ILE A 218 11.86 8.40 25.02
C ILE A 218 13.13 7.73 25.53
N ASP A 219 13.53 8.06 26.76
CA ASP A 219 14.59 7.32 27.48
C ASP A 219 13.97 6.09 28.16
N PHE A 220 14.16 4.92 27.55
CA PHE A 220 13.64 3.65 28.07
C PHE A 220 14.46 3.07 29.22
N TYR A 221 15.68 3.57 29.46
CA TYR A 221 16.65 2.93 30.35
C TYR A 221 16.84 3.69 31.65
N SER A 222 16.88 5.02 31.59
CA SER A 222 17.23 5.87 32.74
C SER A 222 16.01 6.62 33.31
N ASP A 223 14.96 6.81 32.52
CA ASP A 223 13.75 7.54 32.93
C ASP A 223 12.52 6.61 33.07
N PRO A 224 12.15 6.20 34.30
CA PRO A 224 10.98 5.36 34.52
C PRO A 224 9.64 6.06 34.21
N THR A 225 9.65 7.39 34.01
CA THR A 225 8.44 8.13 33.65
C THR A 225 8.10 8.02 32.16
N LEU A 226 9.05 7.56 31.33
CA LEU A 226 8.91 7.47 29.87
C LEU A 226 8.43 8.80 29.29
N LYS A 227 9.08 9.89 29.70
CA LYS A 227 8.77 11.22 29.21
C LYS A 227 9.03 11.31 27.70
N ARG A 228 8.11 11.95 26.98
CA ARG A 228 8.22 12.21 25.54
C ARG A 228 8.88 13.56 25.33
N GLU A 229 10.13 13.57 24.90
CA GLU A 229 10.88 14.79 24.62
C GLU A 229 10.81 15.11 23.11
N PRO A 230 10.32 16.29 22.71
CA PRO A 230 10.19 16.61 21.28
C PRO A 230 11.57 16.75 20.62
N LYS A 231 11.81 15.99 19.55
CA LYS A 231 12.96 16.20 18.68
C LYS A 231 12.76 17.44 17.81
N LYS A 232 13.83 17.93 17.17
CA LYS A 232 13.80 19.12 16.29
C LYS A 232 12.77 18.97 15.15
N SER A 233 12.58 17.75 14.65
CA SER A 233 11.57 17.40 13.65
C SER A 233 10.13 17.74 14.05
N VAL A 234 9.78 17.77 15.35
CA VAL A 234 8.46 18.23 15.81
C VAL A 234 8.21 19.68 15.41
N GLY A 235 9.22 20.54 15.55
CA GLY A 235 9.14 21.94 15.12
C GLY A 235 8.94 22.07 13.61
N PHE A 236 9.66 21.25 12.83
CA PHE A 236 9.52 21.18 11.38
C PHE A 236 8.10 20.76 10.96
N PHE A 237 7.58 19.64 11.49
CA PHE A 237 6.23 19.16 11.14
C PHE A 237 5.13 20.13 11.59
N ARG A 238 5.28 20.76 12.77
CA ARG A 238 4.35 21.79 13.22
C ARG A 238 4.27 22.95 12.22
N GLN A 239 5.42 23.40 11.71
CA GLN A 239 5.46 24.47 10.72
C GLN A 239 4.87 24.00 9.38
N LEU A 240 5.29 22.83 8.89
CA LEU A 240 4.82 22.24 7.63
C LEU A 240 3.29 22.06 7.62
N ILE A 241 2.71 21.50 8.68
CA ILE A 241 1.26 21.29 8.80
C ILE A 241 0.52 22.63 8.87
N LYS A 242 1.07 23.61 9.61
CA LYS A 242 0.47 24.94 9.77
C LYS A 242 0.48 25.74 8.47
N THR A 243 1.58 25.73 7.73
CA THR A 243 1.73 26.56 6.52
C THR A 243 1.36 25.84 5.24
N ARG A 244 1.38 24.50 5.24
CA ARG A 244 1.24 23.67 4.03
C ARG A 244 2.27 24.03 2.95
N THR A 245 3.45 24.47 3.35
CA THR A 245 4.55 24.86 2.46
C THR A 245 5.81 24.08 2.80
N LEU A 246 6.48 23.56 1.78
CA LEU A 246 7.76 22.87 1.91
C LEU A 246 8.78 23.53 0.97
N PRO A 247 9.99 23.89 1.45
CA PRO A 247 11.04 24.43 0.60
C PRO A 247 11.71 23.29 -0.18
N CYS A 248 11.05 22.81 -1.23
CA CYS A 248 11.64 21.88 -2.17
C CYS A 248 12.72 22.62 -2.96
N ASN A 249 14.00 22.30 -2.73
CA ASN A 249 15.09 22.72 -3.60
C ASN A 249 15.06 21.87 -4.88
N SER A 250 14.02 22.01 -5.70
CA SER A 250 14.12 21.58 -7.08
C SER A 250 14.67 22.74 -7.91
N THR A 251 15.69 22.45 -8.69
CA THR A 251 16.04 23.21 -9.88
C THR A 251 14.85 23.18 -10.85
N SER A 252 13.87 24.02 -10.61
CA SER A 252 12.88 24.60 -11.54
C SER A 252 11.92 25.45 -10.68
N GLU A 253 11.52 26.59 -11.20
CA GLU A 253 10.93 27.73 -10.47
C GLU A 253 9.88 27.41 -9.38
N PRO A 254 9.77 28.24 -8.33
CA PRO A 254 8.82 28.05 -7.23
C PRO A 254 7.37 28.06 -7.73
N ILE A 255 6.69 26.91 -7.64
CA ILE A 255 5.26 26.81 -7.93
C ILE A 255 4.47 27.60 -6.87
N ARG A 256 3.88 28.73 -7.30
CA ARG A 256 2.93 29.48 -6.50
C ARG A 256 1.56 28.78 -6.49
N TRP A 257 1.11 28.44 -5.30
CA TRP A 257 -0.23 27.94 -5.00
C TRP A 257 -1.33 28.95 -5.39
N ILE A 258 -2.33 28.53 -6.17
CA ILE A 258 -3.65 29.18 -6.24
C ILE A 258 -4.74 28.10 -6.17
N HIS A 259 -5.50 28.09 -5.08
CA HIS A 259 -6.80 27.43 -5.03
C HIS A 259 -7.70 28.03 -6.11
N LYS A 260 -8.01 27.27 -7.17
CA LYS A 260 -9.21 27.55 -7.96
C LYS A 260 -10.42 27.16 -7.11
N GLN A 261 -10.99 28.15 -6.43
CA GLN A 261 -12.37 28.06 -5.95
C GLN A 261 -13.27 27.77 -7.14
N LYS A 262 -13.92 26.61 -7.15
CA LYS A 262 -15.01 26.33 -8.09
C LYS A 262 -16.22 27.17 -7.68
N SER A 263 -16.40 28.30 -8.35
CA SER A 263 -17.73 28.85 -8.58
C SER A 263 -17.72 29.64 -9.89
N LYS A 264 -18.46 29.14 -10.88
CA LYS A 264 -19.28 29.94 -11.81
C LYS A 264 -20.08 29.00 -12.73
N LYS A 265 -21.39 29.01 -12.52
CA LYS A 265 -22.41 28.58 -13.48
C LYS A 265 -22.16 29.29 -14.82
N HIS A 266 -22.13 28.56 -15.93
CA HIS A 266 -22.25 29.15 -17.25
C HIS A 266 -23.51 28.63 -17.95
N ASN A 267 -24.50 29.52 -18.07
CA ASN A 267 -25.54 29.49 -19.09
C ASN A 267 -24.89 29.71 -20.45
N SER A 268 -25.16 28.84 -21.43
CA SER A 268 -24.84 29.07 -22.83
C SER A 268 -26.03 29.74 -23.53
N LYS A 269 -25.81 30.98 -24.01
CA LYS A 269 -26.61 31.58 -25.08
C LYS A 269 -25.76 31.54 -26.33
N HIS A 270 -26.12 30.70 -27.30
CA HIS A 270 -25.59 30.76 -28.65
C HIS A 270 -26.37 31.80 -29.46
N ASN A 271 -25.66 32.75 -30.06
CA ASN A 271 -26.19 33.67 -31.06
C ASN A 271 -25.43 33.38 -32.37
N SER A 272 -26.11 32.81 -33.35
CA SER A 272 -25.57 32.48 -34.67
C SER A 272 -25.74 33.64 -35.65
N LYS A 273 -24.68 33.92 -36.43
CA LYS A 273 -24.69 34.87 -37.54
C LYS A 273 -25.34 34.23 -38.77
N HIS A 274 -26.30 34.93 -39.36
CA HIS A 274 -26.92 34.64 -40.65
C HIS A 274 -25.92 34.75 -41.81
N GLN A 275 -25.91 33.75 -42.69
CA GLN A 275 -25.65 33.94 -44.12
C GLN A 275 -26.66 33.14 -44.94
N ASN A 276 -27.09 33.75 -46.03
CA ASN A 276 -28.27 33.45 -46.82
C ASN A 276 -27.86 32.67 -48.09
N SER A 277 -28.49 31.53 -48.38
CA SER A 277 -28.38 30.88 -49.69
C SER A 277 -29.74 30.37 -50.18
N LYS A 278 -29.93 30.46 -51.49
CA LYS A 278 -31.21 30.43 -52.22
C LYS A 278 -31.71 29.00 -52.50
N HIS A 279 -33.04 28.90 -52.58
CA HIS A 279 -33.88 27.74 -52.85
C HIS A 279 -33.60 26.93 -54.13
N HIS A 280 -33.85 25.61 -54.05
CA HIS A 280 -34.41 24.78 -55.13
C HIS A 280 -35.53 23.88 -54.58
N ASN A 281 -36.57 23.67 -55.39
CA ASN A 281 -37.91 23.17 -55.03
C ASN A 281 -38.13 21.76 -55.62
N SER A 282 -38.72 20.81 -54.87
CA SER A 282 -39.55 19.75 -55.47
C SER A 282 -40.51 19.04 -54.48
N LYS A 283 -41.81 19.24 -54.76
CA LYS A 283 -42.99 18.36 -54.80
C LYS A 283 -43.38 17.41 -53.64
N HIS A 284 -44.66 17.55 -53.26
CA HIS A 284 -45.50 16.79 -52.32
C HIS A 284 -45.97 15.41 -52.80
N HIS A 285 -46.32 14.52 -51.85
CA HIS A 285 -47.54 13.70 -51.89
C HIS A 285 -48.11 13.46 -50.47
N ASN A 286 -49.44 13.31 -50.38
CA ASN A 286 -50.28 13.28 -49.18
C ASN A 286 -51.26 12.09 -49.27
N SER A 287 -51.54 11.40 -48.15
CA SER A 287 -52.76 10.58 -47.90
C SER A 287 -52.62 9.84 -46.56
N LYS A 288 -53.63 9.52 -45.74
CA LYS A 288 -55.08 9.81 -45.59
C LYS A 288 -55.46 9.24 -44.20
N HIS A 289 -56.41 9.86 -43.49
CA HIS A 289 -57.04 9.33 -42.27
C HIS A 289 -58.19 8.36 -42.59
N HIS A 290 -58.46 7.41 -41.70
CA HIS A 290 -59.78 6.80 -41.46
C HIS A 290 -60.00 6.48 -39.98
N ASN A 291 -61.25 6.62 -39.52
CA ASN A 291 -61.75 6.40 -38.15
C ASN A 291 -63.08 5.61 -38.25
N SER A 292 -63.32 4.64 -37.37
CA SER A 292 -64.59 3.91 -37.08
C SER A 292 -64.28 2.77 -36.09
N GLU A 293 -65.08 2.32 -35.11
CA GLU A 293 -66.42 2.60 -34.58
C GLU A 293 -66.57 1.91 -33.19
N HIS A 294 -67.63 2.26 -32.45
CA HIS A 294 -67.94 1.95 -31.04
C HIS A 294 -68.44 0.51 -30.72
N HIS A 295 -68.30 0.09 -29.45
CA HIS A 295 -69.35 -0.62 -28.71
C HIS A 295 -69.28 -0.33 -27.19
N SER A 296 -70.43 -0.15 -26.55
CA SER A 296 -70.63 -0.03 -25.09
C SER A 296 -71.67 -1.06 -24.63
N ALA A 297 -71.48 -1.65 -23.45
CA ALA A 297 -72.50 -2.37 -22.68
C ALA A 297 -72.19 -2.31 -21.17
N GLU A 298 -73.25 -2.31 -20.37
CA GLU A 298 -73.36 -1.81 -18.97
C GLU A 298 -73.12 -2.84 -17.84
N HIS A 299 -72.80 -2.28 -16.66
CA HIS A 299 -73.10 -2.64 -15.25
C HIS A 299 -73.18 -4.10 -14.74
N GLN A 300 -72.53 -4.37 -13.58
CA GLN A 300 -73.18 -4.62 -12.27
C GLN A 300 -72.19 -4.57 -11.08
N ASN A 301 -72.73 -4.29 -9.90
CA ASN A 301 -72.07 -3.98 -8.62
C ASN A 301 -72.66 -4.92 -7.54
N SER A 302 -71.85 -5.57 -6.68
CA SER A 302 -72.27 -5.93 -5.31
C SER A 302 -71.16 -6.53 -4.44
N LYS A 303 -71.22 -6.14 -3.16
CA LYS A 303 -70.41 -6.52 -1.98
C LYS A 303 -70.59 -7.98 -1.54
N HIS A 304 -69.58 -8.54 -0.84
CA HIS A 304 -69.78 -9.50 0.27
C HIS A 304 -68.63 -9.44 1.30
N HIS A 305 -68.97 -9.57 2.58
CA HIS A 305 -68.12 -9.53 3.78
C HIS A 305 -67.94 -10.91 4.43
N ASN A 306 -66.80 -11.05 5.12
CA ASN A 306 -66.43 -11.90 6.29
C ASN A 306 -66.46 -13.44 6.22
N ALA A 307 -65.33 -14.05 6.60
CA ALA A 307 -65.26 -15.02 7.71
C ALA A 307 -63.81 -15.16 8.25
N GLU A 308 -63.72 -15.25 9.58
CA GLU A 308 -62.51 -15.35 10.40
C GLU A 308 -61.88 -16.76 10.39
N HIS A 309 -60.57 -16.84 10.66
CA HIS A 309 -59.97 -17.95 11.40
C HIS A 309 -58.78 -17.45 12.22
N GLN A 310 -58.80 -17.74 13.53
CA GLN A 310 -57.68 -17.50 14.44
C GLN A 310 -56.78 -18.73 14.64
N ASN A 311 -55.51 -18.41 14.90
CA ASN A 311 -54.56 -19.00 15.85
C ASN A 311 -53.50 -20.00 15.35
N SER A 312 -52.23 -19.56 15.33
CA SER A 312 -51.14 -20.22 16.09
C SER A 312 -49.84 -19.39 16.14
N LYS A 313 -49.50 -18.95 17.36
CA LYS A 313 -48.16 -18.88 18.00
C LYS A 313 -46.95 -18.47 17.14
N HIS A 314 -46.50 -17.23 17.29
CA HIS A 314 -45.06 -16.90 17.22
C HIS A 314 -44.53 -16.70 18.64
N HIS A 315 -43.48 -17.44 19.00
CA HIS A 315 -42.78 -17.27 20.26
C HIS A 315 -42.01 -15.94 20.26
N ASN A 316 -42.22 -15.15 21.31
CA ASN A 316 -41.22 -14.22 21.82
C ASN A 316 -40.01 -15.04 22.26
N SER A 317 -38.85 -14.83 21.67
CA SER A 317 -37.59 -15.22 22.28
C SER A 317 -37.23 -14.15 23.31
N GLU A 318 -37.32 -14.52 24.58
CA GLU A 318 -36.76 -13.79 25.71
C GLU A 318 -35.24 -13.63 25.52
N HIS A 319 -34.75 -12.41 25.76
CA HIS A 319 -33.33 -12.17 25.95
C HIS A 319 -32.91 -12.76 27.30
N HIS A 320 -32.16 -13.85 27.28
CA HIS A 320 -31.39 -14.28 28.43
C HIS A 320 -29.99 -13.63 28.38
N ASN A 321 -29.73 -12.78 29.37
CA ASN A 321 -28.38 -12.41 29.80
C ASN A 321 -27.70 -13.69 30.28
N SER A 322 -26.63 -14.12 29.61
CA SER A 322 -25.74 -15.15 30.14
C SER A 322 -24.67 -14.50 31.02
N GLU A 323 -24.66 -14.89 32.28
CA GLU A 323 -23.68 -14.56 33.30
C GLU A 323 -22.27 -14.96 32.86
N HIS A 324 -21.31 -14.08 33.12
CA HIS A 324 -19.88 -14.36 33.00
C HIS A 324 -19.45 -15.35 34.08
N HIS A 325 -19.00 -16.53 33.67
CA HIS A 325 -18.17 -17.37 34.53
C HIS A 325 -16.69 -17.21 34.13
N ASN A 326 -15.90 -16.72 35.10
CA ASN A 326 -14.44 -16.74 35.11
C ASN A 326 -13.97 -18.20 35.01
N SER A 327 -13.20 -18.54 33.98
CA SER A 327 -12.39 -19.75 33.96
C SER A 327 -10.98 -19.42 34.47
N GLU A 328 -10.59 -20.10 35.54
CA GLU A 328 -9.28 -20.05 36.18
C GLU A 328 -8.16 -20.43 35.20
N HIS A 329 -7.09 -19.64 35.16
CA HIS A 329 -5.85 -19.97 34.48
C HIS A 329 -5.06 -20.97 35.31
N HIS A 330 -4.86 -22.19 34.79
CA HIS A 330 -3.83 -23.09 35.29
C HIS A 330 -2.48 -22.73 34.66
N ASN A 331 -1.53 -22.34 35.52
CA ASN A 331 -0.10 -22.25 35.20
C ASN A 331 0.43 -23.65 34.90
N SER A 332 0.99 -23.86 33.70
CA SER A 332 1.86 -24.99 33.41
C SER A 332 3.31 -24.62 33.73
N GLU A 333 3.94 -25.43 34.56
CA GLU A 333 5.32 -25.31 35.04
C GLU A 333 6.34 -25.29 33.89
N HIS A 334 7.25 -24.32 33.92
CA HIS A 334 8.44 -24.30 33.07
C HIS A 334 9.53 -25.19 33.68
N HIS A 335 9.95 -26.23 32.95
CA HIS A 335 11.19 -26.94 33.24
C HIS A 335 12.38 -26.15 32.66
N ASN A 336 13.29 -25.72 33.55
CA ASN A 336 14.60 -25.18 33.23
C ASN A 336 15.49 -26.28 32.65
N SER A 337 16.03 -26.09 31.45
CA SER A 337 17.18 -26.84 30.95
C SER A 337 18.44 -25.97 31.05
N GLU A 338 19.43 -26.48 31.79
CA GLU A 338 20.74 -25.86 32.03
C GLU A 338 21.53 -25.70 30.73
N HIS A 339 22.05 -24.49 30.49
CA HIS A 339 23.04 -24.23 29.44
C HIS A 339 24.45 -24.26 30.04
N HIS A 340 25.28 -25.20 29.57
CA HIS A 340 26.71 -25.23 29.85
C HIS A 340 27.46 -24.25 28.93
N ASN A 341 28.25 -23.36 29.54
CA ASN A 341 29.22 -22.48 28.89
C ASN A 341 30.47 -23.30 28.49
N SER A 342 30.88 -23.22 27.23
CA SER A 342 32.20 -23.70 26.79
C SER A 342 33.12 -22.52 26.50
N GLU A 343 34.24 -22.47 27.22
CA GLU A 343 35.30 -21.47 27.14
C GLU A 343 36.02 -21.49 25.78
N HIS A 344 36.28 -20.30 25.22
CA HIS A 344 37.16 -20.10 24.06
C HIS A 344 38.62 -19.96 24.53
N HIS A 345 39.50 -20.84 24.03
CA HIS A 345 40.95 -20.65 24.13
C HIS A 345 41.49 -19.91 22.90
N ASN A 346 42.26 -18.84 23.17
CA ASN A 346 43.08 -18.11 22.20
C ASN A 346 44.22 -19.00 21.66
N LEU A 347 44.46 -18.94 20.36
CA LEU A 347 45.71 -19.40 19.73
C LEU A 347 46.50 -18.17 19.28
N GLU A 348 47.67 -18.00 19.89
CA GLU A 348 48.68 -17.00 19.53
C GLU A 348 49.35 -17.34 18.19
N HIS A 349 49.52 -16.33 17.34
CA HIS A 349 50.37 -16.40 16.17
C HIS A 349 51.83 -16.13 16.56
N HIS A 350 52.72 -17.08 16.29
CA HIS A 350 54.17 -16.86 16.31
C HIS A 350 54.75 -16.83 14.89
N ASN A 351 55.46 -15.75 14.58
CA ASN A 351 56.36 -15.62 13.44
C ASN A 351 57.59 -16.51 13.61
N SER A 352 58.07 -17.09 12.51
CA SER A 352 59.46 -17.54 12.39
C SER A 352 59.94 -17.38 10.94
N ASP A 353 60.83 -16.42 10.72
CA ASP A 353 61.77 -16.42 9.60
C ASP A 353 62.97 -17.30 9.96
N HIS A 354 63.38 -18.23 9.10
CA HIS A 354 64.63 -18.12 8.35
C HIS A 354 64.94 -19.32 7.45
N HIS A 355 65.70 -19.03 6.41
CA HIS A 355 66.17 -19.90 5.34
C HIS A 355 67.01 -21.12 5.77
N ARG A 356 66.83 -22.18 4.97
CA ARG A 356 67.64 -23.40 4.74
C ARG A 356 67.59 -24.51 5.76
#